data_AF-A0A950K3P7-F1
#
_entry.id   AF-A0A950K3P7-F1
#
_cell.length_a   1.000
_cell.length_b   1.000
_cell.length_c   1.000
_cell.angle_alpha   90.00
_cell.angle_beta   90.00
_cell.angle_gamma   90.00
#
_symmetry.space_group_name_H-M   'P 1'
#
loop_
_entity.id
_entity.type
_entity.pdbx_description
1 polymer ?
#
loop_
_entity_poly.entity_id
_entity_poly.type
_entity_poly.pdbx_seq_one_letter_code
_entity_poly.pdbx_strand_id
1 'polypeptide(L)' 'HDPLTVKSAKLGDGGKSLFLEIDGVKPVMQMKITMRIQGADKAPVNFEVYNTIHELSGQ' A
#
# COMPACT_ATOMS: atom_id res chain seq x y z
N HIS A 1 -5.90 -7.56 -14.11
CA HIS A 1 -5.23 -6.93 -12.96
C HIS A 1 -4.46 -5.77 -13.54
N ASP A 2 -4.83 -4.55 -13.18
CA ASP A 2 -4.19 -3.36 -13.74
C ASP A 2 -3.13 -2.88 -12.75
N PRO A 3 -1.83 -3.00 -13.07
CA PRO A 3 -0.78 -2.61 -12.14
C PRO A 3 -0.75 -1.09 -11.98
N LEU A 4 -0.67 -0.63 -10.73
CA LEU A 4 -0.44 0.77 -10.39
C LEU A 4 1.02 0.96 -9.96
N THR A 5 1.63 2.06 -10.39
CA THR A 5 2.99 2.42 -10.00
C THR A 5 2.98 3.10 -8.63
N VAL A 6 3.78 2.58 -7.70
CA VAL A 6 4.07 3.27 -6.44
C VAL A 6 5.02 4.42 -6.75
N LYS A 7 4.56 5.64 -6.51
CA LYS A 7 5.33 6.86 -6.72
C LYS A 7 6.33 7.11 -5.60
N SER A 8 5.92 6.90 -4.35
CA SER A 8 6.82 7.03 -3.20
C SER A 8 6.42 6.07 -2.08
N ALA A 9 7.41 5.64 -1.31
CA ALA A 9 7.22 4.82 -0.11
C ALA A 9 8.05 5.45 1.03
N LYS A 10 7.40 5.82 2.13
CA LYS A 10 8.04 6.50 3.26
C LYS A 10 7.74 5.78 4.56
N LEU A 11 8.78 5.43 5.31
CA LEU A 11 8.64 4.87 6.65
C LEU A 11 8.27 5.99 7.62
N GLY A 12 7.19 5.79 8.39
CA GLY A 12 6.76 6.72 9.42
C GLY A 12 7.59 6.61 10.69
N ASP A 13 7.36 7.55 11.60
CA ASP A 13 8.06 7.61 12.88
C ASP A 13 7.82 6.32 13.69
N GLY A 14 8.90 5.78 14.27
CA GLY A 14 8.86 4.53 15.02
C GLY A 14 8.93 3.25 14.18
N GLY A 15 9.04 3.34 12.84
CA GLY A 15 9.38 2.20 11.98
C GLY A 15 8.30 1.12 11.84
N LYS A 16 7.07 1.40 12.28
CA LYS A 16 5.94 0.47 12.27
C LYS A 16 4.85 0.86 11.26
N SER A 17 5.00 1.99 10.58
CA SER A 17 4.04 2.51 9.60
C SER A 17 4.75 2.79 8.29
N LEU A 18 4.14 2.41 7.17
CA LEU A 18 4.65 2.69 5.83
C LEU A 18 3.58 3.46 5.06
N PHE A 19 3.93 4.65 4.56
CA PHE A 19 3.08 5.44 3.68
C PHE A 19 3.42 5.14 2.22
N LEU A 20 2.41 4.77 1.42
CA LEU A 20 2.54 4.52 -0.01
C LEU A 20 1.78 5.59 -0.79
N GLU A 21 2.50 6.35 -1.61
CA GLU A 21 1.91 7.28 -2.59
C GLU A 21 1.75 6.53 -3.91
N ILE A 22 0.51 6.46 -4.40
CA ILE A 22 0.16 5.76 -5.63
C ILE A 22 -0.69 6.71 -6.46
N ASP A 23 -0.20 7.07 -7.65
CA ASP A 23 -0.95 7.93 -8.56
C ASP A 23 -2.01 7.11 -9.30
N GLY A 24 -3.15 7.73 -9.59
CA GLY A 24 -4.20 7.11 -10.40
C GLY A 24 -5.00 6.02 -9.68
N VAL A 25 -5.01 6.02 -8.34
CA VAL A 25 -5.94 5.20 -7.55
C VAL A 25 -7.38 5.58 -7.89
N LYS A 26 -8.21 4.57 -8.16
CA LYS A 26 -9.61 4.72 -8.53
C LYS A 26 -10.48 3.81 -7.65
N PRO A 27 -11.79 4.08 -7.54
CA PRO A 27 -12.72 3.14 -6.92
C PRO A 27 -12.62 1.76 -7.58
N VAL A 28 -12.39 0.74 -6.77
CA VAL A 28 -12.25 -0.66 -7.22
C VAL A 28 -12.82 -1.59 -6.17
N MET A 29 -13.52 -2.63 -6.62
CA MET A 29 -14.06 -3.67 -5.75
C MET A 29 -12.97 -4.48 -5.06
N GLN A 30 -11.79 -4.56 -5.67
CA GLN A 30 -10.65 -5.30 -5.15
C GLN A 30 -9.33 -4.68 -5.59
N MET A 31 -8.46 -4.46 -4.61
CA MET A 31 -7.06 -4.12 -4.78
C MET A 31 -6.24 -5.10 -3.94
N LYS A 32 -5.08 -5.49 -4.49
CA LYS A 32 -4.08 -6.28 -3.78
C LYS A 32 -2.78 -5.48 -3.71
N ILE A 33 -2.23 -5.35 -2.52
CA ILE A 33 -0.91 -4.79 -2.28
C ILE A 33 -0.03 -5.90 -1.74
N THR A 34 0.97 -6.30 -2.50
CA THR A 34 1.98 -7.27 -2.04
C THR A 34 3.20 -6.51 -1.55
N MET A 35 3.54 -6.69 -0.26
CA MET A 35 4.70 -6.07 0.36
C MET A 35 5.79 -7.11 0.58
N ARG A 36 7.01 -6.75 0.15
CA ARG A 36 8.24 -7.49 0.41
C ARG A 36 9.28 -6.49 0.90
N ILE A 37 9.38 -6.34 2.22
CA ILE A 37 10.25 -5.35 2.85
C ILE A 37 11.24 -6.03 3.80
N GLN A 38 12.29 -5.31 4.17
CA GLN A 38 13.27 -5.75 5.15
C GLN A 38 12.98 -5.08 6.50
N GLY A 39 12.89 -5.88 7.56
CA GLY A 39 12.80 -5.42 8.93
C GLY A 39 14.11 -4.80 9.43
N ALA A 40 14.06 -4.06 10.53
CA ALA A 40 15.23 -3.45 11.15
C ALA A 40 16.28 -4.49 11.59
N ASP A 41 15.83 -5.71 11.90
CA ASP A 41 16.64 -6.89 12.22
C ASP A 41 17.20 -7.62 10.97
N LYS A 42 16.99 -7.06 9.77
CA LYS A 42 17.30 -7.64 8.46
C LYS A 42 16.43 -8.84 8.08
N ALA A 43 15.46 -9.23 8.91
CA ALA A 43 14.54 -10.30 8.58
C ALA A 43 13.55 -9.85 7.49
N PRO A 44 13.17 -10.74 6.56
CA PRO A 44 12.16 -10.41 5.56
C PRO A 44 10.78 -10.30 6.22
N VAL A 45 10.05 -9.24 5.86
CA VAL A 45 8.65 -9.05 6.24
C VAL A 45 7.82 -9.06 4.97
N ASN A 46 7.10 -10.16 4.76
CA ASN A 46 6.28 -10.40 3.59
C ASN A 46 4.81 -10.49 4.00
N PHE A 47 3.97 -9.65 3.43
CA PHE A 47 2.52 -9.74 3.64
C PHE A 47 1.76 -9.16 2.47
N GLU A 48 0.48 -9.49 2.41
CA GLU A 48 -0.43 -9.00 1.40
C GLU A 48 -1.61 -8.29 2.07
N VAL A 49 -2.02 -7.17 1.49
CA VAL A 49 -3.23 -6.45 1.87
C VAL A 49 -4.23 -6.58 0.75
N TYR A 50 -5.44 -6.98 1.10
CA TYR A 50 -6.58 -7.04 0.20
C TYR A 50 -7.60 -6.02 0.69
N ASN A 51 -8.00 -5.10 -0.18
CA ASN A 51 -8.91 -4.02 0.17
C ASN A 51 -9.84 -3.65 -0.99
N THR A 52 -10.89 -2.92 -0.64
CA THR A 52 -11.79 -2.26 -1.58
C THR A 52 -11.58 -0.75 -1.45
N ILE A 53 -11.63 -0.02 -2.56
CA ILE A 53 -11.59 1.44 -2.55
C ILE A 53 -12.95 1.91 -2.99
N HIS A 54 -13.70 2.48 -2.07
CA HIS A 54 -15.01 3.05 -2.34
C HIS A 54 -14.85 4.46 -2.90
N GLU A 55 -15.73 4.81 -3.85
CA GLU A 55 -15.91 6.20 -4.23
C GLU A 55 -16.51 6.95 -3.04
N LEU A 56 -15.84 8.01 -2.61
CA LEU A 56 -16.35 8.91 -1.58
C LEU A 56 -17.01 10.12 -2.24
N SER A 57 -17.96 9.89 -3.15
CA SER A 57 -18.82 10.94 -3.68
C SER A 57 -19.98 11.16 -2.71
N GLY A 58 -19.71 11.83 -1.58
CA GLY A 58 -20.78 12.36 -0.72
C GLY A 58 -20.48 12.46 0.78
N GLN A 59 -19.92 13.59 1.20
CA GLN A 59 -20.57 14.48 2.16
C GLN A 59 -20.35 15.93 1.74
#